data_AF-A0AA90U097-F1
#
_entry.id   AF-A0AA90U097-F1
#
_cell.length_a   1.000
_cell.length_b   1.000
_cell.length_c   1.000
_cell.angle_alpha   90.00
_cell.angle_beta   90.00
_cell.angle_gamma   90.00
#
_symmetry.space_group_name_H-M   'P 1'
#
loop_
_entity.id
_entity.type
_entity.pdbx_description
1 polymer ?
#
loop_
_entity_poly.entity_id
_entity_poly.type
_entity_poly.pdbx_seq_one_letter_code
_entity_poly.pdbx_strand_id
1 'polypeptide(L)'
;MPENIEHTPLTSWNPKMKAPSIDDTAYIHPQAIVIGDVTIGKRVMVSPFVSIRGDEGSPIHIGNDSNVQDGVIMHGMKTIDIKGNPIKAN
;
A
#
# COMPACT_ATOMS: atom_id res chain seq x y z
N MET A 1 13.75 7.94 0.88
CA MET A 1 12.73 7.30 0.03
C MET A 1 12.39 8.27 -1.09
N PRO A 2 12.07 7.78 -2.29
CA PRO A 2 11.48 8.61 -3.34
C PRO A 2 10.26 9.36 -2.80
N GLU A 3 9.99 10.58 -3.29
CA GLU A 3 8.86 11.40 -2.81
C GLU A 3 7.50 10.72 -2.97
N ASN A 4 7.41 9.73 -3.86
CA ASN A 4 6.18 9.03 -4.20
C ASN A 4 5.96 7.71 -3.43
N ILE A 5 6.81 7.42 -2.44
CA ILE A 5 6.75 6.25 -1.56
C ILE A 5 6.77 6.71 -0.11
N GLU A 6 5.64 6.63 0.57
CA GLU A 6 5.47 7.21 1.91
C GLU A 6 4.95 6.20 2.94
N HIS A 7 5.20 6.49 4.21
CA HIS A 7 4.60 5.76 5.33
C HIS A 7 3.15 6.16 5.57
N THR A 8 2.39 5.31 6.26
CA THR A 8 1.08 5.68 6.81
C THR A 8 1.19 6.85 7.79
N PRO A 9 0.19 7.74 7.87
CA PRO A 9 0.06 8.65 9.01
C PRO A 9 -0.27 7.87 10.30
N LEU A 10 -0.05 8.52 11.44
CA LEU A 10 -0.55 8.06 12.73
C LEU A 10 -2.05 8.34 12.83
N THR A 11 -2.82 7.33 13.23
CA THR A 11 -4.27 7.45 13.41
C THR A 11 -4.72 6.69 14.66
N SER A 12 -5.98 6.85 15.06
CA SER A 12 -6.55 6.12 16.21
C SER A 12 -6.66 4.61 16.01
N TRP A 13 -6.50 4.11 14.78
CA TRP A 13 -6.45 2.67 14.46
C TRP A 13 -5.10 2.21 13.93
N ASN A 14 -4.18 3.13 13.65
CA ASN A 14 -2.82 2.86 13.23
C ASN A 14 -1.83 3.63 14.12
N PRO A 15 -1.54 3.13 15.32
CA PRO A 15 -0.69 3.83 16.29
C PRO A 15 0.80 3.78 15.95
N LYS A 16 1.19 3.02 14.92
CA LYS A 16 2.58 2.88 14.48
C LYS A 16 2.65 3.11 12.98
N MET A 17 3.56 3.98 12.55
CA MET A 17 3.80 4.19 11.13
C MET A 17 4.34 2.91 10.47
N LYS A 18 3.79 2.60 9.29
CA LYS A 18 4.24 1.50 8.43
C LYS A 18 4.62 2.07 7.07
N ALA A 19 5.69 1.57 6.49
CA ALA A 19 6.19 1.98 5.18
C ALA A 19 6.11 0.80 4.20
N PRO A 20 5.98 1.06 2.88
CA PRO A 20 5.95 0.01 1.88
C PRO A 20 7.19 -0.86 1.91
N SER A 21 6.99 -2.17 1.74
CA SER A 21 8.05 -3.14 1.48
C SER A 21 8.01 -3.47 0.00
N ILE A 22 9.06 -3.10 -0.73
CA ILE A 22 9.13 -3.20 -2.19
C ILE A 22 10.38 -3.99 -2.52
N ASP A 23 10.23 -5.08 -3.26
CA ASP A 23 11.37 -5.86 -3.75
C ASP A 23 12.21 -5.02 -4.72
N ASP A 24 13.54 -5.15 -4.65
CA ASP A 24 14.48 -4.37 -5.48
C ASP A 24 14.30 -4.58 -6.99
N THR A 25 13.63 -5.66 -7.41
CA THR A 25 13.32 -5.95 -8.82
C THR A 25 12.00 -5.36 -9.31
N ALA A 26 11.19 -4.77 -8.42
CA ALA A 26 9.97 -4.08 -8.81
C ALA A 26 10.30 -2.68 -9.36
N TYR A 27 9.49 -2.22 -10.30
CA TYR A 27 9.58 -0.87 -10.82
C TYR A 27 8.33 -0.07 -10.42
N ILE A 28 8.56 1.05 -9.73
CA ILE A 28 7.52 2.02 -9.38
C ILE A 28 7.71 3.27 -10.24
N HIS A 29 6.76 3.54 -11.11
CA HIS A 29 6.81 4.76 -11.92
C HIS A 29 6.84 6.01 -11.01
N PRO A 30 7.65 7.05 -11.30
CA PRO A 30 7.73 8.25 -10.46
C PRO A 30 6.41 9.00 -10.24
N GLN A 31 5.44 8.82 -11.13
CA GLN A 31 4.09 9.41 -11.02
C GLN A 31 3.08 8.49 -10.31
N ALA A 32 3.47 7.28 -9.90
CA ALA A 32 2.64 6.42 -9.06
C ALA A 32 2.86 6.76 -7.59
N ILE A 33 1.84 6.61 -6.76
CA ILE A 33 1.91 6.85 -5.31
C ILE A 33 1.71 5.53 -4.57
N VAL A 34 2.62 5.19 -3.66
CA VAL A 34 2.53 4.00 -2.79
C VAL A 34 2.67 4.42 -1.34
N ILE A 35 1.61 4.23 -0.55
CA ILE A 35 1.54 4.69 0.84
C ILE A 35 1.21 3.52 1.77
N GLY A 36 1.98 3.40 2.85
CA GLY A 36 1.58 2.65 4.03
C GLY A 36 1.97 1.17 4.05
N ASP A 37 1.10 0.34 4.65
CA ASP A 37 1.32 -1.10 4.83
C ASP A 37 1.04 -1.85 3.52
N VAL A 38 1.97 -1.70 2.58
CA VAL A 38 1.92 -2.26 1.23
C VAL A 38 3.13 -3.17 1.04
N THR A 39 2.90 -4.35 0.50
CA THR A 39 3.97 -5.26 0.05
C THR A 39 3.91 -5.42 -1.47
N ILE A 40 5.02 -5.14 -2.16
CA ILE A 40 5.17 -5.30 -3.60
C ILE A 40 6.24 -6.35 -3.87
N GLY A 41 5.85 -7.45 -4.51
CA GLY A 41 6.71 -8.58 -4.84
C GLY A 41 7.68 -8.34 -6.00
N LYS A 42 8.40 -9.40 -6.38
CA LYS A 42 9.42 -9.40 -7.43
C LYS A 42 8.84 -9.09 -8.80
N ARG A 43 9.60 -8.34 -9.61
CA ARG A 43 9.29 -8.03 -11.02
C ARG A 43 7.89 -7.43 -11.22
N VAL A 44 7.37 -6.73 -10.22
CA VAL A 44 6.10 -6.01 -10.34
C VAL A 44 6.33 -4.70 -11.09
N MET A 45 5.46 -4.41 -12.05
CA MET A 45 5.39 -3.11 -12.72
C MET A 45 4.24 -2.29 -12.12
N VAL A 46 4.55 -1.12 -11.56
CA VAL A 46 3.56 -0.12 -11.15
C VAL A 46 3.66 1.08 -12.08
N SER A 47 2.59 1.33 -12.83
CA SER A 47 2.53 2.26 -13.96
C SER A 47 2.17 3.69 -13.51
N PRO A 48 2.30 4.71 -14.39
CA PRO A 48 1.96 6.09 -14.06
C PRO A 48 0.57 6.26 -13.44
N PHE A 49 0.42 7.23 -12.53
CA PHE A 49 -0.85 7.62 -11.91
C PHE A 49 -1.56 6.55 -11.07
N VAL A 50 -0.92 5.40 -10.81
CA VAL A 50 -1.41 4.42 -9.85
C VAL A 50 -1.42 5.01 -8.44
N SER A 51 -2.44 4.70 -7.65
CA SER A 51 -2.52 5.01 -6.22
C SER A 51 -2.74 3.75 -5.41
N ILE A 52 -1.73 3.33 -4.64
CA ILE A 52 -1.80 2.18 -3.74
C ILE A 52 -1.69 2.68 -2.31
N ARG A 53 -2.76 2.53 -1.53
CA ARG A 53 -2.85 3.15 -0.21
C ARG A 53 -3.29 2.13 0.84
N GLY A 54 -2.32 1.60 1.59
CA GLY A 54 -2.51 0.66 2.69
C GLY A 54 -2.51 1.36 4.06
N ASP A 55 -3.35 2.36 4.25
CA ASP A 55 -3.40 3.20 5.47
C ASP A 55 -4.69 3.09 6.30
N GLU A 56 -5.69 2.37 5.78
CA GLU A 56 -6.95 2.07 6.46
C GLU A 56 -7.19 0.56 6.48
N GLY A 57 -7.64 0.00 5.36
CA GLY A 57 -7.61 -1.44 5.12
C GLY A 57 -6.18 -1.86 4.79
N SER A 58 -5.53 -2.49 5.76
CA SER A 58 -4.14 -2.98 5.64
C SER A 58 -4.02 -4.43 6.15
N PRO A 59 -3.05 -5.20 5.65
CA PRO A 59 -2.07 -4.86 4.60
C PRO A 59 -2.66 -4.99 3.17
N ILE A 60 -2.02 -4.32 2.19
CA ILE A 60 -2.23 -4.57 0.75
C ILE A 60 -1.03 -5.38 0.22
N HIS A 61 -1.29 -6.49 -0.47
CA HIS A 61 -0.25 -7.36 -1.00
C HIS A 61 -0.37 -7.54 -2.52
N ILE A 62 0.71 -7.23 -3.24
CA ILE A 62 0.84 -7.43 -4.69
C ILE A 62 1.89 -8.50 -4.91
N GLY A 63 1.45 -9.65 -5.44
CA GLY A 63 2.31 -10.81 -5.64
C GLY A 63 3.36 -10.61 -6.73
N ASN A 64 4.35 -11.51 -6.76
CA ASN A 64 5.38 -11.54 -7.80
C ASN A 64 4.78 -11.58 -9.21
N ASP A 65 5.50 -11.04 -10.19
CA ASP A 65 5.16 -11.09 -11.62
C ASP A 65 3.80 -10.46 -12.00
N SER A 66 3.22 -9.69 -11.08
CA SER A 66 1.98 -8.94 -11.32
C SER A 66 2.27 -7.57 -11.94
N ASN A 67 1.24 -6.91 -12.46
CA ASN A 67 1.33 -5.51 -12.89
C ASN A 67 0.11 -4.72 -12.40
N VAL A 68 0.35 -3.44 -12.13
CA VAL A 68 -0.66 -2.44 -11.78
C VAL A 68 -0.57 -1.33 -12.81
N GLN A 69 -1.59 -1.25 -13.65
CA GLN A 69 -1.58 -0.39 -14.83
C GLN A 69 -2.08 1.02 -14.53
N ASP A 70 -1.92 1.90 -15.50
CA ASP A 70 -2.11 3.33 -15.37
C ASP A 70 -3.45 3.69 -14.71
N GLY A 71 -3.39 4.56 -13.70
CA GLY A 71 -4.57 5.06 -13.01
C GLY A 71 -5.31 4.07 -12.10
N VAL A 72 -4.81 2.83 -11.92
CA VAL A 72 -5.42 1.89 -10.97
C VAL A 72 -5.34 2.43 -9.54
N ILE A 73 -6.43 2.25 -8.79
CA ILE A 73 -6.52 2.62 -7.38
C ILE A 73 -6.71 1.36 -6.54
N MET A 74 -5.89 1.20 -5.51
CA MET A 74 -6.02 0.15 -4.51
C MET A 74 -6.13 0.79 -3.12
N HIS A 75 -7.29 0.60 -2.51
CA HIS A 75 -7.58 1.01 -1.14
C HIS A 75 -8.54 0.00 -0.51
N GLY A 76 -8.61 -0.04 0.82
CA GLY A 76 -9.46 -0.98 1.54
C GLY A 76 -10.14 -0.34 2.73
N MET A 77 -11.33 -0.84 3.06
CA MET A 77 -12.04 -0.48 4.29
C MET A 77 -11.27 -0.95 5.53
N LYS A 78 -11.38 -0.18 6.62
CA LYS A 78 -10.73 -0.44 7.90
C LYS A 78 -10.92 -1.88 8.42
N THR A 79 -9.84 -2.65 8.51
CA THR A 79 -9.87 -4.07 8.92
C THR A 79 -9.80 -4.29 10.43
N ILE A 80 -9.39 -3.29 11.21
CA ILE A 80 -9.26 -3.34 12.67
C ILE A 80 -9.93 -2.15 13.34
N ASP A 81 -10.59 -2.34 14.48
CA ASP A 81 -11.20 -1.26 15.26
C ASP A 81 -10.14 -0.45 16.05
N ILE A 82 -10.59 0.59 16.77
CA ILE A 82 -9.70 1.45 17.58
C ILE A 82 -9.05 0.71 18.78
N LYS A 83 -9.53 -0.47 19.14
CA LYS A 83 -8.98 -1.33 20.19
C LYS A 83 -8.05 -2.41 19.61
N GLY A 84 -7.90 -2.45 18.28
CA GLY A 84 -7.09 -3.44 17.56
C GLY A 84 -7.82 -4.76 17.25
N ASN A 85 -9.15 -4.84 17.43
CA ASN A 85 -9.91 -6.04 17.12
C ASN A 85 -10.27 -6.09 15.62
N PRO A 86 -10.25 -7.26 14.97
CA PRO A 86 -10.71 -7.41 13.60
C PRO A 86 -12.18 -6.99 13.41
N ILE A 87 -12.45 -6.24 12.34
CA ILE A 87 -13.81 -5.88 11.93
C ILE A 87 -14.36 -6.99 11.03
N LYS A 88 -15.41 -7.68 11.48
CA LYS A 88 -15.98 -8.87 10.82
C LYS A 88 -16.79 -8.59 9.54
N ALA A 89 -17.02 -7.33 9.20
CA ALA A 89 -18.01 -6.92 8.20
C ALA A 89 -17.41 -6.38 6.89
N ASN A 90 -16.11 -6.61 6.65
CA ASN A 90 -15.40 -6.16 5.46
C ASN A 90 -15.07 -7.31 4.52
#